data_AF-A0A9P1JXB3-F1
#
_entry.id   AF-A0A9P1JXB3-F1
#
_cell.length_a   1.000
_cell.length_b   1.000
_cell.length_c   1.000
_cell.angle_alpha   90.00
_cell.angle_beta   90.00
_cell.angle_gamma   90.00
#
_symmetry.space_group_name_H-M   'P 1'
#
loop_
_entity.id
_entity.type
_entity.pdbx_description
1 polymer ?
#
loop_
_entity_poly.entity_id
_entity_poly.type
_entity_poly.pdbx_seq_one_letter_code
_entity_poly.pdbx_strand_id
1 'polypeptide(L)'
;MATQPRSAPPRGPSPSVVTPLPTRPSPAFDPSAPAAERRATLVSALPTPLRDVLASGRLERRPRFGDRGFDGVTEDWSPPDGVTGQQALMARRALDELTGSILAPASPDHLLARILALLSHYPAKGTAPEVEHLVALDWAEDLGEFPAWAVDAAARTWRRTQKWRPSIAEMRALCEEACAPEWALARRLSVIAAAASASGDGAGERTSHGRAGRLRALAGGAVRRMG
;
A
#
# COMPACT_ATOMS: atom_id res chain seq x y z
N MET A 1 -68.24 36.18 -32.35
CA MET A 1 -68.18 35.16 -31.28
C MET A 1 -67.94 33.83 -31.99
N ALA A 2 -66.90 33.04 -31.80
CA ALA A 2 -65.97 32.88 -30.68
C ALA A 2 -64.56 32.49 -31.19
N THR A 3 -63.52 32.98 -30.53
CA THR A 3 -62.11 32.65 -30.73
C THR A 3 -61.73 31.46 -29.85
N GLN A 4 -61.13 30.43 -30.44
CA GLN A 4 -60.66 29.22 -29.75
C GLN A 4 -59.24 29.45 -29.19
N PRO A 5 -58.93 29.08 -27.93
CA PRO A 5 -57.60 29.26 -27.36
C PRO A 5 -56.65 28.08 -27.67
N ARG A 6 -55.37 28.42 -27.83
CA ARG A 6 -54.21 27.54 -28.02
C ARG A 6 -54.01 26.56 -26.86
N SER A 7 -53.76 25.29 -27.18
CA SER A 7 -53.18 24.30 -26.25
C SER A 7 -51.68 24.12 -26.54
N ALA A 8 -50.84 24.39 -25.55
CA ALA A 8 -49.42 24.04 -25.55
C ALA A 8 -49.21 22.66 -24.91
N PRO A 9 -48.25 21.83 -25.38
CA PRO A 9 -47.99 20.52 -24.80
C PRO A 9 -47.16 20.62 -23.50
N PRO A 10 -47.27 19.61 -22.60
CA PRO A 10 -46.60 19.60 -21.31
C PRO A 10 -45.08 19.40 -21.44
N ARG A 11 -44.31 20.14 -20.64
CA ARG A 11 -42.86 19.97 -20.46
C ARG A 11 -42.60 18.65 -19.73
N GLY A 12 -41.90 17.73 -20.39
CA GLY A 12 -41.41 16.49 -19.77
C GLY A 12 -40.35 16.72 -18.70
N PRO A 13 -40.11 15.73 -17.81
CA PRO A 13 -39.16 15.84 -16.71
C PRO A 13 -37.71 15.90 -17.22
N SER A 14 -36.94 16.81 -16.63
CA SER A 14 -35.51 16.99 -16.91
C SER A 14 -34.72 15.71 -16.57
N PRO A 15 -33.81 15.25 -17.45
CA PRO A 15 -32.94 14.13 -17.13
C PRO A 15 -31.96 14.54 -16.03
N SER A 16 -31.91 13.74 -14.96
CA SER A 16 -30.84 13.82 -13.95
C SER A 16 -29.50 13.66 -14.65
N VAL A 17 -28.73 14.74 -14.70
CA VAL A 17 -27.35 14.72 -15.17
C VAL A 17 -26.54 14.00 -14.11
N VAL A 18 -26.43 12.68 -14.24
CA VAL A 18 -25.41 11.88 -13.57
C VAL A 18 -24.08 12.39 -14.12
N THR A 19 -23.40 13.25 -13.37
CA THR A 19 -22.04 13.68 -13.72
C THR A 19 -21.14 12.46 -13.62
N PRO A 20 -20.61 11.91 -14.74
CA PRO A 20 -19.61 10.86 -14.64
C PRO A 20 -18.38 11.48 -13.97
N LEU A 21 -17.91 10.85 -12.89
CA LEU A 21 -16.64 11.22 -12.28
C LEU A 21 -15.57 11.15 -13.39
N PRO A 22 -14.77 12.21 -13.63
CA PRO A 22 -13.70 12.13 -14.60
C PRO A 22 -12.71 11.04 -14.15
N THR A 23 -12.55 10.03 -14.99
CA THR A 23 -11.52 8.99 -14.86
C THR A 23 -10.18 9.67 -15.07
N ARG A 24 -9.62 10.24 -13.99
CA ARG A 24 -8.28 10.81 -14.01
C ARG A 24 -7.32 9.66 -14.36
N PRO A 25 -6.45 9.78 -15.37
CA PRO A 25 -5.43 8.77 -15.60
C PRO A 25 -4.58 8.68 -14.35
N SER A 26 -4.55 7.51 -13.70
CA SER A 26 -3.71 7.27 -12.54
C SER A 26 -2.28 7.63 -12.94
N PRO A 27 -1.58 8.50 -12.19
CA PRO A 27 -0.19 8.81 -12.52
C PRO A 27 0.58 7.50 -12.53
N ALA A 28 1.27 7.22 -13.63
CA ALA A 28 2.05 6.00 -13.78
C ALA A 28 3.03 5.91 -12.60
N PHE A 29 2.83 4.93 -11.72
CA PHE A 29 3.71 4.71 -10.58
C PHE A 29 5.08 4.31 -11.11
N ASP A 30 6.10 5.13 -10.82
CA ASP A 30 7.48 4.81 -11.12
C ASP A 30 8.14 4.17 -9.89
N PRO A 31 8.37 2.83 -9.89
CA PRO A 31 9.01 2.16 -8.77
C PRO A 31 10.48 2.54 -8.57
N SER A 32 11.12 3.12 -9.58
CA SER A 32 12.53 3.53 -9.52
C SER A 32 12.74 4.91 -8.92
N ALA A 33 11.69 5.72 -8.83
CA ALA A 33 11.75 7.05 -8.23
C ALA A 33 12.05 6.95 -6.71
N PRO A 34 12.68 7.99 -6.12
CA PRO A 34 12.89 8.08 -4.67
C PRO A 34 11.59 7.91 -3.89
N ALA A 35 11.66 7.26 -2.72
CA ALA A 35 10.51 7.00 -1.84
C ALA A 35 9.64 8.24 -1.56
N ALA A 36 10.27 9.41 -1.37
CA ALA A 36 9.55 10.66 -1.13
C ALA A 36 8.71 11.09 -2.35
N GLU A 37 9.25 10.93 -3.56
CA GLU A 37 8.59 11.28 -4.82
C GLU A 37 7.46 10.29 -5.12
N ARG A 38 7.68 8.98 -4.96
CA ARG A 38 6.62 7.98 -5.13
C ARG A 38 5.44 8.26 -4.21
N ARG A 39 5.71 8.53 -2.94
CA ARG A 39 4.69 8.91 -1.97
C ARG A 39 3.96 10.20 -2.37
N ALA A 40 4.68 11.23 -2.81
CA ALA A 40 4.07 12.49 -3.26
C ALA A 40 3.14 12.26 -4.46
N THR A 41 3.58 11.48 -5.44
CA THR A 41 2.79 11.09 -6.62
C THR A 41 1.52 10.36 -6.19
N LEU A 42 1.62 9.34 -5.33
CA LEU A 42 0.46 8.59 -4.84
C LEU A 42 -0.53 9.48 -4.08
N VAL A 43 -0.04 10.33 -3.17
CA VAL A 43 -0.90 11.25 -2.42
C VAL A 43 -1.56 12.25 -3.37
N SER A 44 -0.85 12.77 -4.38
CA SER A 44 -1.39 13.73 -5.35
C SER A 44 -2.48 13.15 -6.27
N ALA A 45 -2.46 11.83 -6.48
CA ALA A 45 -3.46 11.10 -7.24
C ALA A 45 -4.82 11.03 -6.50
N LEU A 46 -4.78 11.05 -5.17
CA LEU A 46 -5.97 10.96 -4.34
C LEU A 46 -6.89 12.18 -4.51
N PRO A 47 -8.22 12.00 -4.36
CA PRO A 47 -9.16 13.11 -4.32
C PRO A 47 -8.82 14.12 -3.21
N THR A 48 -9.04 15.42 -3.48
CA THR A 48 -8.74 16.51 -2.53
C THR A 48 -9.28 16.27 -1.11
N PRO A 49 -10.55 15.87 -0.89
CA PRO A 49 -11.05 15.65 0.46
C PRO A 49 -10.27 14.61 1.26
N LEU A 50 -9.67 13.64 0.59
CA LEU A 50 -8.87 12.59 1.23
C LEU A 50 -7.43 13.07 1.48
N ARG A 51 -6.87 13.89 0.58
CA ARG A 51 -5.57 14.55 0.78
C ARG A 51 -5.60 15.46 2.01
N ASP A 52 -6.68 16.21 2.18
CA ASP A 52 -6.87 17.13 3.31
C ASP A 52 -6.93 16.37 4.65
N VAL A 53 -7.64 15.25 4.69
CA VAL A 53 -7.70 14.36 5.88
C VAL A 53 -6.33 13.76 6.19
N LEU A 54 -5.60 13.28 5.17
CA LEU A 54 -4.26 12.73 5.34
C LEU A 54 -3.26 13.78 5.86
N ALA A 55 -3.37 15.02 5.38
CA ALA A 55 -2.54 16.14 5.80
C ALA A 55 -2.88 16.63 7.22
N SER A 56 -4.15 16.57 7.61
CA SER A 56 -4.64 17.05 8.92
C SER A 56 -4.54 16.01 10.04
N GLY A 57 -4.17 14.77 9.72
CA GLY A 57 -4.02 13.72 10.72
C GLY A 57 -2.86 13.94 11.69
N ARG A 58 -3.03 13.47 12.92
CA ARG A 58 -2.02 13.57 13.98
C ARG A 58 -1.02 12.42 13.87
N LEU A 59 0.26 12.72 13.98
CA LEU A 59 1.34 11.73 13.95
C LEU A 59 2.04 11.71 15.31
N GLU A 60 1.88 10.62 16.02
CA GLU A 60 2.57 10.36 17.27
C GLU A 60 3.82 9.52 17.01
N ARG A 61 4.93 9.90 17.65
CA ARG A 61 6.20 9.18 17.57
C ARG A 61 6.51 8.64 18.94
N ARG A 62 6.65 7.32 19.06
CA ARG A 62 6.96 6.66 20.32
C ARG A 62 8.26 5.87 20.16
N PRO A 63 9.24 6.03 21.07
CA PRO A 63 10.41 5.17 21.07
C PRO A 63 9.98 3.74 21.38
N ARG A 64 10.52 2.79 20.64
CA ARG A 64 10.31 1.36 20.84
C ARG A 64 11.55 0.78 21.51
N PHE A 65 11.31 0.01 22.56
CA PHE A 65 12.35 -0.73 23.27
C PHE A 65 12.00 -2.22 23.19
N GLY A 66 12.97 -3.04 22.81
CA GLY A 66 12.87 -4.50 22.89
C GLY A 66 13.96 -5.07 23.79
N ASP A 67 14.12 -6.39 23.72
CA ASP A 67 14.97 -7.15 24.65
C ASP A 67 16.46 -6.77 24.59
N ARG A 68 16.89 -6.09 23.51
CA ARG A 68 18.26 -5.63 23.31
C ARG A 68 18.42 -4.10 23.43
N GLY A 69 17.41 -3.41 23.95
CA GLY A 69 17.43 -1.95 24.14
C GLY A 69 16.59 -1.21 23.10
N PHE A 70 17.09 -0.09 22.60
CA PHE A 70 16.33 0.78 21.69
C PHE A 70 16.21 0.15 20.29
N ASP A 71 14.98 -0.11 19.87
CA ASP A 71 14.62 -0.80 18.62
C ASP A 71 14.07 0.16 17.55
N GLY A 72 14.20 1.47 17.77
CA GLY A 72 13.79 2.52 16.84
C GLY A 72 12.59 3.34 17.31
N VAL A 73 11.99 4.08 16.38
CA VAL A 73 10.81 4.92 16.63
C VAL A 73 9.62 4.34 15.85
N THR A 74 8.51 4.12 16.53
CA THR A 74 7.23 3.79 15.90
C THR A 74 6.46 5.08 15.61
N GLU A 75 5.96 5.22 14.39
CA GLU A 75 5.01 6.28 14.03
C GLU A 75 3.59 5.73 14.03
N ASP A 76 2.74 6.27 14.91
CA ASP A 76 1.31 6.00 14.92
C ASP A 76 0.58 7.23 14.36
N TRP A 77 -0.08 7.05 13.22
CA TRP A 77 -0.90 8.09 12.60
C TRP A 77 -2.38 7.85 12.92
N SER A 78 -3.07 8.90 13.39
CA SER A 78 -4.52 8.89 13.61
C SER A 78 -5.20 9.97 12.76
N PRO A 79 -6.37 9.69 12.17
CA PRO A 79 -7.13 10.68 11.42
C PRO A 79 -7.58 11.83 12.34
N PRO A 80 -7.84 13.03 11.78
CA PRO A 80 -8.51 14.09 12.53
C PRO A 80 -9.91 13.64 12.97
N ASP A 81 -10.44 14.30 14.00
CA ASP A 81 -11.83 14.10 14.42
C ASP A 81 -12.78 14.59 13.31
N GLY A 82 -13.94 13.96 13.16
CA GLY A 82 -14.93 14.37 12.15
C GLY A 82 -14.72 13.81 10.74
N VAL A 83 -13.98 12.71 10.56
CA VAL A 83 -13.97 11.96 9.28
C VAL A 83 -15.40 11.56 8.91
N THR A 84 -15.83 12.00 7.73
CA THR A 84 -17.17 11.74 7.21
C THR A 84 -17.28 10.33 6.59
N GLY A 85 -18.50 9.80 6.52
CA GLY A 85 -18.77 8.52 5.85
C GLY A 85 -18.33 8.50 4.38
N GLN A 86 -18.49 9.64 3.68
CA GLN A 86 -18.01 9.80 2.30
C GLN A 86 -16.48 9.70 2.20
N GLN A 87 -15.74 10.37 3.08
CA GLN A 87 -14.28 10.27 3.11
C GLN A 87 -13.80 8.85 3.42
N ALA A 88 -14.48 8.12 4.32
CA ALA A 88 -14.17 6.72 4.59
C ALA A 88 -14.41 5.80 3.38
N LEU A 89 -15.50 6.01 2.63
CA LEU A 89 -15.76 5.28 1.39
C LEU A 89 -14.68 5.56 0.34
N MET A 90 -14.27 6.83 0.19
CA MET A 90 -13.19 7.23 -0.72
C MET A 90 -11.86 6.58 -0.32
N ALA A 91 -11.54 6.56 0.98
CA ALA A 91 -10.35 5.91 1.51
C ALA A 91 -10.35 4.40 1.24
N ARG A 92 -11.50 3.72 1.39
CA ARG A 92 -11.67 2.30 1.07
C ARG A 92 -11.32 2.02 -0.40
N ARG A 93 -11.92 2.79 -1.33
CA ARG A 93 -11.68 2.63 -2.77
C ARG A 93 -10.20 2.84 -3.12
N ALA A 94 -9.60 3.90 -2.60
CA ALA A 94 -8.18 4.18 -2.82
C ALA A 94 -7.27 3.10 -2.24
N LEU A 95 -7.62 2.55 -1.07
CA LEU A 95 -6.89 1.42 -0.47
C LEU A 95 -6.98 0.17 -1.34
N ASP A 96 -8.17 -0.17 -1.82
CA ASP A 96 -8.37 -1.35 -2.66
C ASP A 96 -7.65 -1.19 -4.01
N GLU A 97 -7.63 0.01 -4.60
CA GLU A 97 -6.83 0.31 -5.81
C GLU A 97 -5.33 0.15 -5.54
N LEU A 98 -4.82 0.78 -4.47
CA LEU A 98 -3.40 0.70 -4.11
C LEU A 98 -2.94 -0.73 -3.82
N THR A 99 -3.75 -1.50 -3.08
CA THR A 99 -3.43 -2.89 -2.70
C THR A 99 -3.67 -3.90 -3.82
N GLY A 100 -4.61 -3.63 -4.73
CA GLY A 100 -4.88 -4.47 -5.90
C GLY A 100 -3.95 -4.20 -7.08
N SER A 101 -3.16 -3.13 -7.06
CA SER A 101 -2.23 -2.77 -8.14
C SER A 101 -0.78 -2.65 -7.65
N ILE A 102 -0.42 -1.52 -7.04
CA ILE A 102 0.96 -1.16 -6.71
C ILE A 102 1.53 -2.04 -5.60
N LEU A 103 0.74 -2.37 -4.59
CA LEU A 103 1.11 -3.26 -3.49
C LEU A 103 0.61 -4.69 -3.71
N ALA A 104 0.17 -5.04 -4.93
CA ALA A 104 -0.23 -6.40 -5.23
C ALA A 104 0.97 -7.34 -5.09
N PRO A 105 0.82 -8.49 -4.40
CA PRO A 105 1.89 -9.47 -4.30
C PRO A 105 2.44 -9.91 -5.65
N ALA A 106 3.74 -10.15 -5.72
CA ALA A 106 4.40 -10.68 -6.91
C ALA A 106 3.87 -12.07 -7.27
N SER A 107 3.88 -12.42 -8.56
CA SER A 107 3.59 -13.79 -8.97
C SER A 107 4.73 -14.74 -8.56
N PRO A 108 4.44 -16.02 -8.29
CA PRO A 108 5.48 -17.03 -8.01
C PRO A 108 6.55 -17.09 -9.11
N ASP A 109 6.14 -17.00 -10.38
CA ASP A 109 7.06 -17.01 -11.54
C ASP A 109 8.03 -15.82 -11.51
N HIS A 110 7.54 -14.61 -11.19
CA HIS A 110 8.39 -13.43 -11.06
C HIS A 110 9.40 -13.60 -9.93
N LEU A 111 8.94 -14.08 -8.78
CA LEU A 111 9.78 -14.30 -7.60
C LEU A 111 10.89 -15.31 -7.91
N LEU A 112 10.52 -16.49 -8.41
CA LEU A 112 11.47 -17.56 -8.72
C LEU A 112 12.52 -17.11 -9.74
N ALA A 113 12.07 -16.51 -10.86
CA ALA A 113 12.97 -15.98 -11.88
C ALA A 113 13.90 -14.90 -11.31
N ARG A 114 13.37 -14.03 -10.44
CA ARG A 114 14.15 -12.94 -9.86
C ARG A 114 15.19 -13.44 -8.87
N ILE A 115 14.82 -14.38 -8.01
CA ILE A 115 15.67 -14.98 -6.96
C ILE A 115 16.79 -15.80 -7.60
N LEU A 116 16.49 -16.70 -8.55
CA LEU A 116 17.52 -17.49 -9.24
C LEU A 116 18.55 -16.59 -9.94
N ALA A 117 18.08 -15.55 -10.61
CA ALA A 117 18.97 -14.58 -11.24
C ALA A 117 19.78 -13.75 -10.24
N LEU A 118 19.29 -13.51 -9.02
CA LEU A 118 20.08 -12.88 -7.96
C LEU A 118 21.15 -13.84 -7.45
N LEU A 119 20.77 -15.09 -7.16
CA LEU A 119 21.67 -16.10 -6.59
C LEU A 119 22.79 -16.50 -7.56
N SER A 120 22.55 -16.46 -8.88
CA SER A 120 23.59 -16.75 -9.89
C SER A 120 24.75 -15.75 -9.89
N HIS A 121 24.56 -14.54 -9.34
CA HIS A 121 25.67 -13.60 -9.11
C HIS A 121 26.57 -14.01 -7.93
N TYR A 122 26.10 -14.93 -7.07
CA TYR A 122 26.76 -15.36 -5.84
C TYR A 122 26.76 -16.90 -5.73
N PRO A 123 27.41 -17.61 -6.66
CA PRO A 123 27.34 -19.06 -6.74
C PRO A 123 27.92 -19.71 -5.47
N ALA A 124 27.17 -20.65 -4.90
CA ALA A 124 27.63 -21.45 -3.78
C ALA A 124 28.49 -22.63 -4.28
N LYS A 125 29.70 -22.76 -3.73
CA LYS A 125 30.61 -23.85 -4.11
C LYS A 125 30.00 -25.20 -3.76
N GLY A 126 29.91 -26.09 -4.75
CA GLY A 126 29.46 -27.47 -4.55
C GLY A 126 27.94 -27.64 -4.36
N THR A 127 27.14 -26.59 -4.55
CA THR A 127 25.68 -26.69 -4.55
C THR A 127 25.20 -27.16 -5.93
N ALA A 128 24.42 -28.24 -5.95
CA ALA A 128 23.80 -28.74 -7.18
C ALA A 128 22.68 -27.78 -7.65
N PRO A 129 22.47 -27.59 -8.97
CA PRO A 129 21.44 -26.69 -9.51
C PRO A 129 20.03 -26.97 -8.97
N GLU A 130 19.70 -28.25 -8.74
CA GLU A 130 18.41 -28.68 -8.20
C GLU A 130 18.20 -28.19 -6.77
N VAL A 131 19.26 -28.17 -5.95
CA VAL A 131 19.22 -27.64 -4.58
C VAL A 131 19.06 -26.12 -4.60
N GLU A 132 19.73 -25.43 -5.53
CA GLU A 132 19.57 -23.98 -5.69
C GLU A 132 18.16 -23.60 -6.12
N HIS A 133 17.52 -24.44 -6.96
CA HIS A 133 16.12 -24.29 -7.32
C HIS A 133 15.18 -24.44 -6.13
N LEU A 134 15.37 -25.46 -5.28
CA LEU A 134 14.57 -25.64 -4.06
C LEU A 134 14.71 -24.45 -3.11
N VAL A 135 15.94 -23.96 -2.90
CA VAL A 135 16.17 -22.75 -2.08
C VAL A 135 15.44 -21.54 -2.66
N ALA A 136 15.40 -21.39 -3.99
CA ALA A 136 14.70 -20.29 -4.62
C ALA A 136 13.18 -20.38 -4.49
N LEU A 137 12.61 -21.60 -4.43
CA LEU A 137 11.20 -21.82 -4.14
C LEU A 137 10.86 -21.41 -2.70
N ASP A 138 11.66 -21.83 -1.72
CA ASP A 138 11.47 -21.43 -0.31
C ASP A 138 11.50 -19.89 -0.17
N TRP A 139 12.46 -19.25 -0.85
CA TRP A 139 12.55 -17.78 -0.86
C TRP A 139 11.35 -17.13 -1.56
N ALA A 140 10.79 -17.76 -2.59
CA ALA A 140 9.61 -17.25 -3.27
C ALA A 140 8.37 -17.31 -2.38
N GLU A 141 8.22 -18.34 -1.55
CA GLU A 141 7.18 -18.40 -0.53
C GLU A 141 7.36 -17.26 0.49
N ASP A 142 8.56 -17.11 1.03
CA ASP A 142 8.88 -16.07 2.01
C ASP A 142 8.73 -14.66 1.43
N LEU A 143 9.07 -14.42 0.17
CA LEU A 143 8.94 -13.09 -0.45
C LEU A 143 7.55 -12.86 -1.08
N GLY A 144 6.66 -13.84 -1.00
CA GLY A 144 5.36 -13.87 -1.65
C GLY A 144 4.37 -12.80 -1.18
N GLU A 145 4.66 -12.05 -0.12
CA GLU A 145 3.83 -10.94 0.35
C GLU A 145 4.23 -9.57 -0.23
N PHE A 146 5.40 -9.47 -0.87
CA PHE A 146 5.92 -8.22 -1.40
C PHE A 146 5.54 -8.04 -2.87
N PRO A 147 5.35 -6.78 -3.32
CA PRO A 147 5.10 -6.51 -4.73
C PRO A 147 6.36 -6.74 -5.57
N ALA A 148 6.18 -7.12 -6.83
CA ALA A 148 7.27 -7.48 -7.75
C ALA A 148 8.35 -6.39 -7.83
N TRP A 149 7.94 -5.11 -7.88
CA TRP A 149 8.86 -3.99 -7.94
C TRP A 149 9.72 -3.82 -6.69
N ALA A 150 9.22 -4.18 -5.51
CA ALA A 150 9.97 -4.10 -4.26
C ALA A 150 11.05 -5.17 -4.21
N VAL A 151 10.73 -6.39 -4.66
CA VAL A 151 11.70 -7.49 -4.80
C VAL A 151 12.78 -7.14 -5.82
N ASP A 152 12.40 -6.52 -6.95
CA ASP A 152 13.35 -6.05 -7.95
C ASP A 152 14.27 -4.94 -7.42
N ALA A 153 13.71 -3.99 -6.66
CA ALA A 153 14.47 -2.93 -6.01
C ALA A 153 15.44 -3.48 -4.96
N ALA A 154 15.00 -4.44 -4.14
CA ALA A 154 15.83 -5.12 -3.16
C ALA A 154 17.00 -5.86 -3.83
N ALA A 155 16.71 -6.68 -4.85
CA ALA A 155 17.73 -7.43 -5.59
C ALA A 155 18.73 -6.49 -6.30
N ARG A 156 18.26 -5.35 -6.83
CA ARG A 156 19.13 -4.32 -7.42
C ARG A 156 20.01 -3.66 -6.36
N THR A 157 19.44 -3.31 -5.20
CA THR A 157 20.16 -2.66 -4.10
C THR A 157 21.25 -3.57 -3.56
N TRP A 158 20.94 -4.84 -3.32
CA TRP A 158 21.91 -5.83 -2.86
C TRP A 158 23.10 -5.95 -3.82
N ARG A 159 22.83 -6.17 -5.12
CA ARG A 159 23.90 -6.30 -6.14
C ARG A 159 24.80 -5.08 -6.26
N ARG A 160 24.31 -3.88 -5.91
CA ARG A 160 25.09 -2.63 -5.99
C ARG A 160 25.88 -2.31 -4.74
N THR A 161 25.50 -2.89 -3.59
CA THR A 161 26.04 -2.48 -2.28
C THR A 161 26.75 -3.61 -1.55
N GLN A 162 26.45 -4.87 -1.88
CA GLN A 162 26.93 -6.04 -1.15
C GLN A 162 27.78 -6.95 -2.04
N LYS A 163 28.85 -7.47 -1.44
CA LYS A 163 29.81 -8.38 -2.09
C LYS A 163 29.41 -9.86 -1.97
N TRP A 164 28.66 -10.19 -0.92
CA TRP A 164 28.40 -11.57 -0.53
C TRP A 164 26.98 -12.00 -0.86
N ARG A 165 26.75 -13.32 -0.87
CA ARG A 165 25.43 -13.91 -1.08
C ARG A 165 24.48 -13.41 0.02
N PRO A 166 23.28 -12.92 -0.33
CA PRO A 166 22.30 -12.53 0.68
C PRO A 166 21.76 -13.73 1.44
N SER A 167 21.29 -13.49 2.66
CA SER A 167 20.32 -14.32 3.34
C SER A 167 18.89 -13.90 2.99
N ILE A 168 17.92 -14.80 3.18
CA ILE A 168 16.50 -14.49 3.00
C ILE A 168 16.03 -13.36 3.93
N ALA A 169 16.53 -13.33 5.18
CA ALA A 169 16.18 -12.30 6.14
C ALA A 169 16.61 -10.90 5.69
N GLU A 170 17.78 -10.78 5.08
CA GLU A 170 18.27 -9.52 4.53
C GLU A 170 17.46 -9.08 3.30
N MET A 171 17.11 -10.02 2.42
CA MET A 171 16.26 -9.71 1.27
C MET A 171 14.87 -9.26 1.69
N ARG A 172 14.28 -9.91 2.69
CA ARG A 172 13.01 -9.49 3.28
C ARG A 172 13.11 -8.07 3.85
N ALA A 173 14.16 -7.77 4.61
CA ALA A 173 14.38 -6.43 5.17
C ALA A 173 14.48 -5.35 4.07
N LEU A 174 15.17 -5.64 2.97
CA LEU A 174 15.23 -4.72 1.83
C LEU A 174 13.89 -4.55 1.11
N CYS A 175 13.08 -5.60 1.02
CA CYS A 175 11.74 -5.51 0.46
C CYS A 175 10.83 -4.65 1.36
N GLU A 176 10.86 -4.87 2.67
CA GLU A 176 10.15 -4.07 3.66
C GLU A 176 10.52 -2.58 3.54
N GLU A 177 11.81 -2.27 3.48
CA GLU A 177 12.29 -0.90 3.32
C GLU A 177 11.82 -0.29 1.98
N ALA A 178 11.91 -1.05 0.89
CA ALA A 178 11.56 -0.57 -0.44
C ALA A 178 10.09 -0.09 -0.53
N CYS A 179 9.15 -0.82 0.09
CA CYS A 179 7.71 -0.51 0.06
C CYS A 179 7.13 0.07 1.36
N ALA A 180 7.96 0.37 2.36
CA ALA A 180 7.50 0.96 3.62
C ALA A 180 6.67 2.25 3.44
N PRO A 181 7.04 3.21 2.57
CA PRO A 181 6.25 4.43 2.36
C PRO A 181 4.84 4.17 1.81
N GLU A 182 4.72 3.25 0.86
CA GLU A 182 3.46 2.85 0.23
C GLU A 182 2.56 2.10 1.22
N TRP A 183 3.13 1.17 2.00
CA TRP A 183 2.41 0.49 3.08
C TRP A 183 1.97 1.45 4.19
N ALA A 184 2.79 2.45 4.52
CA ALA A 184 2.41 3.49 5.48
C ALA A 184 1.20 4.29 4.98
N LEU A 185 1.15 4.63 3.69
CA LEU A 185 -0.03 5.27 3.09
C LEU A 185 -1.26 4.34 3.14
N ALA A 186 -1.11 3.08 2.73
CA ALA A 186 -2.19 2.08 2.80
C ALA A 186 -2.75 1.94 4.22
N ARG A 187 -1.88 1.94 5.24
CA ARG A 187 -2.29 1.90 6.65
C ARG A 187 -3.07 3.15 7.06
N ARG A 188 -2.66 4.34 6.63
CA ARG A 188 -3.42 5.58 6.92
C ARG A 188 -4.81 5.54 6.26
N LEU A 189 -4.88 5.10 5.00
CA LEU A 189 -6.15 4.92 4.29
C LEU A 189 -7.07 3.90 4.98
N SER A 190 -6.51 2.80 5.49
CA SER A 190 -7.29 1.78 6.20
C SER A 190 -7.88 2.30 7.51
N VAL A 191 -7.14 3.15 8.24
CA VAL A 191 -7.64 3.81 9.46
C VAL A 191 -8.75 4.81 9.13
N ILE A 192 -8.60 5.64 8.09
CA ILE A 192 -9.67 6.55 7.62
C ILE A 192 -10.91 5.76 7.23
N ALA A 193 -10.74 4.66 6.49
CA ALA A 193 -11.83 3.81 6.06
C ALA A 193 -12.57 3.11 7.21
N ALA A 194 -11.91 2.92 8.37
CA ALA A 194 -12.51 2.35 9.56
C ALA A 194 -13.20 3.39 10.46
N ALA A 195 -12.81 4.67 10.38
CA ALA A 195 -13.35 5.73 11.24
C ALA A 195 -14.87 5.95 11.08
N ALA A 196 -15.44 5.71 9.90
CA ALA A 196 -16.89 5.81 9.70
C ALA A 196 -17.70 4.75 10.47
N SER A 197 -17.11 3.59 10.77
CA SER A 197 -17.77 2.57 11.60
C SER A 197 -17.83 2.97 13.07
N ALA A 198 -16.92 3.83 13.55
CA ALA A 198 -16.91 4.32 14.92
C ALA A 198 -17.85 5.52 15.12
N SER A 199 -18.02 6.35 14.09
CA SER A 199 -18.93 7.50 14.13
C SER A 199 -20.41 7.13 13.89
N GLY A 200 -20.67 5.89 13.44
CA GLY A 200 -21.99 5.42 13.00
C GLY A 200 -22.81 4.63 14.01
N ASP A 201 -22.21 4.04 15.05
CA ASP A 201 -22.92 3.10 15.94
C ASP A 201 -22.57 3.27 17.42
N GLY A 202 -23.46 3.92 18.14
CA GLY A 202 -23.77 3.55 19.52
C GLY A 202 -24.79 2.40 19.53
N ALA A 203 -24.43 1.23 18.99
CA ALA A 203 -25.08 -0.07 19.24
C ALA A 203 -24.44 -1.16 18.38
N GLY A 204 -23.97 -2.26 18.98
CA GLY A 204 -23.83 -3.53 18.27
C GLY A 204 -22.39 -4.03 18.05
N GLU A 205 -21.91 -4.73 19.05
CA GLU A 205 -20.71 -5.57 19.07
C GLU A 205 -20.73 -6.66 17.96
N ARG A 206 -19.69 -6.74 17.11
CA ARG A 206 -18.76 -7.90 17.02
C ARG A 206 -17.86 -7.92 15.75
N THR A 207 -16.57 -8.04 16.03
CA THR A 207 -15.51 -8.80 15.31
C THR A 207 -15.30 -8.58 13.80
N SER A 208 -14.30 -7.77 13.45
CA SER A 208 -13.50 -7.96 12.23
C SER A 208 -12.00 -7.97 12.56
N HIS A 209 -11.46 -9.14 12.88
CA HIS A 209 -10.04 -9.35 13.27
C HIS A 209 -9.17 -9.96 12.15
N GLY A 210 -9.54 -9.79 10.87
CA GLY A 210 -8.83 -10.44 9.75
C GLY A 210 -7.87 -9.55 8.95
N ARG A 211 -8.29 -8.35 8.56
CA ARG A 211 -7.57 -7.54 7.54
C ARG A 211 -6.65 -6.47 8.15
N ALA A 212 -7.03 -5.89 9.30
CA ALA A 212 -6.22 -4.89 10.00
C ALA A 212 -4.96 -5.49 10.66
N GLY A 213 -5.01 -6.79 11.05
CA GLY A 213 -3.87 -7.50 11.65
C GLY A 213 -2.70 -7.68 10.68
N ARG A 214 -2.96 -7.97 9.39
CA ARG A 214 -1.89 -8.12 8.38
C ARG A 214 -1.15 -6.81 8.09
N LEU A 215 -1.87 -5.68 8.04
CA LEU A 215 -1.24 -4.35 7.88
C LEU A 215 -0.40 -3.94 9.09
N ARG A 216 -0.71 -4.46 10.29
CA ARG A 216 0.06 -4.21 11.51
C ARG A 216 1.36 -5.01 11.57
N ALA A 217 1.37 -6.23 11.02
CA ALA A 217 2.55 -7.09 10.98
C ALA A 217 3.63 -6.56 10.02
N LEU A 218 3.22 -6.10 8.84
CA LEU A 218 4.15 -5.59 7.80
C LEU A 218 4.82 -4.25 8.14
N ALA A 219 4.18 -3.43 9.00
CA ALA A 219 4.71 -2.13 9.41
C ALA A 219 5.62 -2.18 10.65
N GLY A 220 5.87 -3.38 11.21
CA GLY A 220 6.84 -3.58 12.29
C GLY A 220 8.29 -3.52 11.85
N GLY A 221 8.54 -3.49 10.52
CA GLY A 221 9.84 -3.41 9.87
C GLY A 221 10.67 -2.25 10.41
N ALA A 222 11.61 -2.59 11.29
CA ALA A 222 12.55 -1.66 11.86
C ALA A 222 13.44 -1.09 10.75
N VAL A 223 13.58 0.23 10.68
CA VAL A 223 14.77 0.84 10.06
C VAL A 223 15.96 0.44 10.93
N ARG A 224 16.58 -0.71 10.64
CA ARG A 224 17.87 -1.06 11.21
C ARG A 224 18.91 -0.23 10.47
N ARG A 225 19.47 0.79 11.13
CA ARG A 225 20.77 1.33 10.70
C ARG A 225 21.81 0.24 10.95
N MET A 226 22.22 -0.48 9.92
CA MET A 226 23.53 -1.14 9.95
C MET A 226 24.58 -0.08 9.68
N GLY A 227 25.38 0.22 10.71
CA GLY A 227 26.71 0.81 10.54
C GLY A 227 27.72 -0.26 10.18
#